data_AF-A0A8D1E720-F1
#
_entry.id   AF-A0A8D1E720-F1
#
_cell.length_a   1.000
_cell.length_b   1.000
_cell.length_c   1.000
_cell.angle_alpha   90.00
_cell.angle_beta   90.00
_cell.angle_gamma   90.00
#
_symmetry.space_group_name_H-M   'P 1'
#
loop_
_entity.id
_entity.type
_entity.pdbx_description
1 polymer ?
#
loop_
_entity_poly.entity_id
_entity_poly.type
_entity_poly.pdbx_seq_one_letter_code
_entity_poly.pdbx_strand_id
1 'polypeptide(L)'
;IRVALEKIKEAQVKKLVIRVHMADDSSKTMMVDERQTVRQVLDNLMDKSHCGYSLDWSLVETISELQMERIFEDHENLVENLLNWTRDSQNKLIFMERIEKYALFKNPQNYLLGKKETAEMADRNKEVLLEECFCGSSVTVPEIEGVLWLKDDGKKSWKKRYFLLRASGIYYVPKGKAKVSRDLVCFLQLDHVNVYYGQDYRNKYKAPTDYCLVLKHPQIQKKSQYIKYLCCDDARTLHQWVNGIRIAKYGKHLYMNYQEALKRTESAYDWTSLSSSSIKSGSSSSSIPESQSNHSNQSDSGVSDTQPAGHIRSQSIVSSIFSEAWKRGTQLEESSKVTRSVRAEGKSGVLGPVACRSFTLLLGIFPGLISVFFL
;
A
#
# COMPACT_ATOMS: atom_id res chain seq x y z
N ILE A 1 -27.23 10.51 -31.11
CA ILE A 1 -27.83 9.18 -30.82
C ILE A 1 -26.99 8.38 -29.82
N ARG A 2 -25.71 8.09 -30.06
CA ARG A 2 -24.82 7.36 -29.12
C ARG A 2 -24.77 7.96 -27.70
N VAL A 3 -24.55 9.26 -27.58
CA VAL A 3 -24.52 9.98 -26.27
C VAL A 3 -25.87 9.90 -25.54
N ALA A 4 -26.99 9.89 -26.27
CA ALA A 4 -28.32 9.76 -25.66
C ALA A 4 -28.58 8.32 -25.18
N LEU A 5 -28.12 7.32 -25.93
CA LEU A 5 -28.17 5.91 -25.51
C LEU A 5 -27.28 5.64 -24.30
N GLU A 6 -26.08 6.24 -24.23
CA GLU A 6 -25.22 6.20 -23.05
C GLU A 6 -25.91 6.83 -21.83
N LYS A 7 -26.53 8.01 -21.97
CA LYS A 7 -27.29 8.65 -20.89
C LYS A 7 -28.50 7.84 -20.41
N ILE A 8 -29.25 7.20 -21.32
CA ILE A 8 -30.35 6.29 -20.94
C ILE A 8 -29.82 5.08 -20.20
N LYS A 9 -28.71 4.51 -20.67
CA LYS A 9 -28.04 3.37 -20.02
C LYS A 9 -27.47 3.73 -18.65
N GLU A 10 -27.00 4.97 -18.45
CA GLU A 10 -26.55 5.53 -17.17
C GLU A 10 -27.69 5.79 -16.18
N ALA A 11 -28.86 6.21 -16.67
CA ALA A 11 -30.02 6.49 -15.84
C ALA A 11 -30.63 5.23 -15.18
N GLN A 12 -30.42 4.05 -15.79
CA GLN A 12 -30.88 2.77 -15.25
C GLN A 12 -29.89 2.09 -14.29
N VAL A 13 -28.69 2.64 -14.09
CA VAL A 13 -27.67 2.05 -13.21
C VAL A 13 -27.98 2.37 -11.76
N LYS A 14 -27.89 1.36 -10.88
CA LYS A 14 -28.05 1.60 -9.44
C LYS A 14 -26.92 2.49 -8.93
N LYS A 15 -27.29 3.55 -8.20
CA LYS A 15 -26.35 4.49 -7.58
C LYS A 15 -26.41 4.34 -6.07
N LEU A 16 -25.25 4.43 -5.44
CA LEU A 16 -25.06 4.39 -4.00
C LEU A 16 -24.32 5.66 -3.56
N VAL A 17 -24.80 6.30 -2.50
CA VAL A 17 -24.03 7.37 -1.84
C VAL A 17 -23.16 6.73 -0.78
N ILE A 18 -21.85 6.84 -0.95
CA ILE A 18 -20.85 6.32 -0.01
C ILE A 18 -20.24 7.45 0.82
N ARG A 19 -19.77 7.12 2.01
CA ARG A 19 -18.98 8.01 2.88
C ARG A 19 -17.54 7.50 2.94
N VAL A 20 -16.62 8.33 2.50
CA VAL A 20 -15.18 8.05 2.48
C VAL A 20 -14.52 8.92 3.54
N HIS A 21 -13.75 8.30 4.44
CA HIS A 21 -12.95 9.00 5.44
C HIS A 21 -11.60 9.35 4.83
N MET A 22 -11.11 10.54 5.12
CA MET A 22 -9.82 11.03 4.64
C MET A 22 -8.75 10.79 5.72
N ALA A 23 -7.49 11.04 5.39
CA ALA A 23 -6.37 10.83 6.32
C ALA A 23 -6.38 11.76 7.56
N ASP A 24 -7.10 12.88 7.49
CA ASP A 24 -7.25 13.87 8.57
C ASP A 24 -8.51 13.65 9.44
N ASP A 25 -9.08 12.44 9.40
CA ASP A 25 -10.34 12.06 10.04
C ASP A 25 -11.59 12.82 9.55
N SER A 26 -11.46 13.70 8.55
CA SER A 26 -12.62 14.27 7.86
C SER A 26 -13.32 13.20 7.01
N SER A 27 -14.53 13.49 6.53
CA SER A 27 -15.23 12.60 5.61
C SER A 27 -15.86 13.35 4.44
N LYS A 28 -15.89 12.70 3.28
CA LYS A 28 -16.56 13.17 2.07
C LYS A 28 -17.59 12.15 1.63
N THR A 29 -18.77 12.62 1.23
CA THR A 29 -19.77 11.79 0.59
C THR A 29 -19.63 11.89 -0.92
N MET A 30 -19.74 10.77 -1.62
CA MET A 30 -19.77 10.76 -3.08
C MET A 30 -20.74 9.70 -3.59
N MET A 31 -21.31 9.96 -4.77
CA MET A 31 -22.14 9.00 -5.47
C MET A 31 -21.25 8.08 -6.31
N VAL A 32 -21.47 6.78 -6.18
CA VAL A 32 -20.87 5.74 -7.00
C VAL A 32 -21.96 4.88 -7.63
N ASP A 33 -21.64 4.19 -8.72
CA ASP A 33 -22.57 3.28 -9.39
C ASP A 33 -22.08 1.83 -9.37
N GLU A 34 -22.99 0.88 -9.63
CA GLU A 34 -22.72 -0.56 -9.54
C GLU A 34 -21.72 -1.10 -10.59
N ARG A 35 -21.24 -0.28 -11.52
CA ARG A 35 -20.25 -0.68 -12.53
C ARG A 35 -18.84 -0.17 -12.20
N GLN A 36 -18.72 0.73 -11.23
CA GLN A 36 -17.45 1.38 -10.96
C GLN A 36 -16.46 0.46 -10.26
N THR A 37 -15.26 0.40 -10.82
CA THR A 37 -14.10 -0.21 -10.15
C THR A 37 -13.54 0.73 -9.09
N VAL A 38 -12.79 0.17 -8.15
CA VAL A 38 -12.06 0.95 -7.14
C VAL A 38 -11.13 1.98 -7.79
N ARG A 39 -10.51 1.66 -8.94
CA ARG A 39 -9.68 2.59 -9.72
C ARG A 39 -10.43 3.85 -10.13
N GLN A 40 -11.63 3.69 -10.69
CA GLN A 40 -12.46 4.82 -11.12
C GLN A 40 -12.92 5.66 -9.92
N VAL A 41 -13.21 5.03 -8.78
CA VAL A 41 -13.55 5.75 -7.55
C VAL A 41 -12.34 6.52 -7.02
N LEU A 42 -11.14 5.95 -7.05
CA LEU A 42 -9.90 6.62 -6.65
C LEU A 42 -9.58 7.81 -7.55
N ASP A 43 -9.74 7.68 -8.87
CA ASP A 43 -9.57 8.80 -9.80
C ASP A 43 -10.49 9.98 -9.45
N ASN A 44 -11.77 9.70 -9.22
CA ASN A 44 -12.74 10.71 -8.79
C ASN A 44 -12.37 11.36 -7.45
N LEU A 45 -11.80 10.61 -6.51
CA LEU A 45 -11.37 11.12 -5.21
C LEU A 45 -10.14 12.03 -5.36
N MET A 46 -9.16 11.64 -6.18
CA MET A 46 -7.97 12.45 -6.45
C MET A 46 -8.34 13.78 -7.13
N ASP A 47 -9.18 13.72 -8.18
CA ASP A 47 -9.61 14.90 -8.93
C ASP A 47 -10.37 15.91 -8.04
N LYS A 48 -11.19 15.42 -7.10
CA LYS A 48 -11.98 16.27 -6.17
C LYS A 48 -11.24 16.72 -4.91
N SER A 49 -10.11 16.11 -4.59
CA SER A 49 -9.35 16.44 -3.37
C SER A 49 -8.10 17.27 -3.64
N HIS A 50 -7.67 17.39 -4.91
CA HIS A 50 -6.46 18.11 -5.30
C HIS A 50 -5.21 17.63 -4.54
N CYS A 51 -5.18 16.34 -4.17
CA CYS A 51 -4.14 15.75 -3.33
C CYS A 51 -2.84 15.39 -4.09
N GLY A 52 -2.77 15.71 -5.39
CA GLY A 52 -1.69 15.28 -6.27
C GLY A 52 -1.80 13.80 -6.65
N TYR A 53 -1.15 13.43 -7.76
CA TYR A 53 -1.16 12.06 -8.26
C TYR A 53 -0.02 11.25 -7.63
N SER A 54 -0.39 10.10 -7.07
CA SER A 54 0.51 9.14 -6.44
C SER A 54 -0.05 7.74 -6.66
N LEU A 55 0.82 6.77 -6.93
CA LEU A 55 0.46 5.36 -7.07
C LEU A 55 -0.07 4.76 -5.77
N ASP A 56 0.34 5.35 -4.65
CA ASP A 56 0.07 4.81 -3.32
C ASP A 56 -1.32 5.22 -2.82
N TRP A 57 -2.02 6.15 -3.48
CA TRP A 57 -3.42 6.46 -3.18
C TRP A 57 -4.29 5.22 -3.28
N SER A 58 -4.94 4.90 -2.16
CA SER A 58 -5.61 3.62 -1.95
C SER A 58 -6.94 3.81 -1.26
N LEU A 59 -7.85 2.88 -1.55
CA LEU A 59 -9.11 2.75 -0.85
C LEU A 59 -8.98 1.57 0.11
N VAL A 60 -9.21 1.82 1.39
CA VAL A 60 -9.04 0.84 2.48
C VAL A 60 -10.41 0.60 3.11
N GLU A 61 -10.79 -0.67 3.27
CA GLU A 61 -11.89 -1.02 4.16
C GLU A 61 -11.39 -1.48 5.51
N THR A 62 -12.09 -1.06 6.55
CA THR A 62 -11.93 -1.57 7.92
C THR A 62 -13.15 -2.44 8.26
N ILE A 63 -12.90 -3.63 8.80
CA ILE A 63 -13.95 -4.50 9.34
C ILE A 63 -13.98 -4.32 10.85
N SER A 64 -14.81 -3.38 11.30
CA SER A 64 -14.72 -2.80 12.65
C SER A 64 -14.93 -3.83 13.77
N GLU A 65 -15.92 -4.72 13.65
CA GLU A 65 -16.14 -5.77 14.65
C GLU A 65 -14.93 -6.72 14.79
N LEU A 66 -14.24 -6.96 13.67
CA LEU A 66 -13.11 -7.89 13.65
C LEU A 66 -11.76 -7.21 13.94
N GLN A 67 -11.68 -5.87 13.91
CA GLN A 67 -10.43 -5.09 14.04
C GLN A 67 -9.37 -5.51 13.02
N MET A 68 -9.76 -5.49 11.75
CA MET A 68 -8.86 -5.75 10.63
C MET A 68 -9.16 -4.77 9.50
N GLU A 69 -8.22 -4.65 8.58
CA GLU A 69 -8.38 -3.83 7.38
C GLU A 69 -7.76 -4.50 6.16
N ARG A 70 -8.20 -4.08 4.98
CA ARG A 70 -7.49 -4.41 3.74
C ARG A 70 -7.52 -3.24 2.78
N ILE A 71 -6.50 -3.21 1.93
CA ILE A 71 -6.48 -2.36 0.76
C ILE A 71 -7.32 -3.07 -0.32
N PHE A 72 -8.23 -2.34 -0.96
CA PHE A 72 -8.90 -2.85 -2.16
C PHE A 72 -7.91 -2.93 -3.32
N GLU A 73 -8.02 -3.97 -4.13
CA GLU A 73 -7.34 -3.99 -5.41
C GLU A 73 -8.11 -3.13 -6.41
N ASP A 74 -7.38 -2.38 -7.23
CA ASP A 74 -7.92 -1.32 -8.09
C ASP A 74 -9.00 -1.83 -9.10
N HIS A 75 -8.93 -3.09 -9.53
CA HIS A 75 -9.94 -3.73 -10.40
C HIS A 75 -11.25 -4.14 -9.71
N GLU A 76 -11.31 -4.20 -8.39
CA GLU A 76 -12.49 -4.70 -7.69
C GLU A 76 -13.70 -3.79 -7.92
N ASN A 77 -14.90 -4.39 -8.02
CA ASN A 77 -16.15 -3.64 -8.00
C ASN A 77 -16.44 -3.15 -6.57
N LEU A 78 -16.56 -1.84 -6.39
CA LEU A 78 -16.73 -1.28 -5.05
C LEU A 78 -18.12 -1.61 -4.48
N VAL A 79 -19.18 -1.43 -5.27
CA VAL A 79 -20.56 -1.62 -4.78
C VAL A 79 -20.81 -3.08 -4.40
N GLU A 80 -20.34 -4.03 -5.20
CA GLU A 80 -20.42 -5.47 -4.89
C GLU A 80 -19.78 -5.79 -3.54
N ASN A 81 -18.60 -5.21 -3.26
CA ASN A 81 -17.92 -5.41 -1.99
C ASN A 81 -18.68 -4.79 -0.82
N LEU A 82 -19.21 -3.57 -0.98
CA LEU A 82 -19.97 -2.87 0.05
C LEU A 82 -21.29 -3.58 0.40
N LEU A 83 -21.89 -4.32 -0.55
CA LEU A 83 -23.08 -5.13 -0.28
C LEU A 83 -22.82 -6.30 0.69
N ASN A 84 -21.55 -6.66 0.94
CA ASN A 84 -21.20 -7.64 1.96
C ASN A 84 -21.28 -7.08 3.38
N TRP A 85 -21.35 -5.75 3.56
CA TRP A 85 -21.45 -5.13 4.87
C TRP A 85 -22.86 -5.31 5.44
N THR A 86 -22.97 -5.43 6.77
CA THR A 86 -24.28 -5.46 7.43
C THR A 86 -24.94 -4.08 7.36
N ARG A 87 -26.28 -4.03 7.49
CA ARG A 87 -27.04 -2.76 7.44
C ARG A 87 -26.63 -1.78 8.55
N ASP A 88 -26.24 -2.30 9.70
CA ASP A 88 -25.78 -1.60 10.91
C ASP A 88 -24.23 -1.50 10.99
N SER A 89 -23.54 -1.78 9.87
CA SER A 89 -22.09 -1.88 9.84
C SER A 89 -21.40 -0.60 10.31
N GLN A 90 -20.40 -0.78 11.17
CA GLN A 90 -19.48 0.27 11.61
C GLN A 90 -18.20 0.30 10.77
N ASN A 91 -18.15 -0.46 9.68
CA ASN A 91 -17.01 -0.49 8.77
C ASN A 91 -16.80 0.90 8.17
N LYS A 92 -15.53 1.26 7.98
CA LYS A 92 -15.15 2.51 7.34
C LYS A 92 -14.46 2.25 6.02
N LEU A 93 -14.79 3.08 5.05
CA LEU A 93 -14.06 3.23 3.81
C LEU A 93 -13.12 4.43 3.97
N ILE A 94 -11.83 4.24 3.73
CA ILE A 94 -10.78 5.23 4.00
C ILE A 94 -9.97 5.48 2.74
N PHE A 95 -9.75 6.75 2.40
CA PHE A 95 -8.89 7.19 1.30
C PHE A 95 -7.58 7.73 1.87
N MET A 96 -6.49 7.01 1.62
CA MET A 96 -5.17 7.31 2.15
C MET A 96 -4.05 6.71 1.29
N GLU A 97 -2.82 7.18 1.47
CA GLU A 97 -1.64 6.57 0.83
C GLU A 97 -1.24 5.26 1.54
N ARG A 98 -0.96 4.23 0.75
CA ARG A 98 -0.54 2.89 1.21
C ARG A 98 0.56 2.35 0.31
N ILE A 99 1.80 2.49 0.78
CA ILE A 99 3.00 1.99 0.08
C ILE A 99 2.93 0.49 -0.18
N GLU A 100 2.21 -0.26 0.66
CA GLU A 100 2.10 -1.71 0.60
C GLU A 100 1.39 -2.20 -0.66
N LYS A 101 0.50 -1.37 -1.24
CA LYS A 101 -0.33 -1.76 -2.40
C LYS A 101 0.53 -2.17 -3.59
N TYR A 102 1.53 -1.36 -3.92
CA TYR A 102 2.42 -1.57 -5.08
C TYR A 102 3.90 -1.75 -4.72
N ALA A 103 4.24 -1.95 -3.43
CA ALA A 103 5.61 -2.23 -2.99
C ALA A 103 6.25 -3.41 -3.75
N LEU A 104 5.46 -4.45 -4.07
CA LEU A 104 5.85 -5.58 -4.90
C LEU A 104 6.42 -5.15 -6.25
N PHE A 105 5.72 -4.27 -6.97
CA PHE A 105 6.08 -3.88 -8.32
C PHE A 105 7.24 -2.87 -8.34
N LYS A 106 7.38 -2.06 -7.30
CA LYS A 106 8.51 -1.15 -7.12
C LYS A 106 9.82 -1.90 -6.87
N ASN A 107 9.76 -3.04 -6.17
CA ASN A 107 10.93 -3.84 -5.77
C ASN A 107 10.66 -5.36 -5.88
N PRO A 108 10.43 -5.91 -7.09
CA PRO A 108 10.01 -7.30 -7.29
C PRO A 108 11.02 -8.32 -6.79
N GLN A 109 12.31 -8.01 -6.82
CA GLN A 109 13.39 -8.86 -6.32
C GLN A 109 13.22 -9.23 -4.84
N ASN A 110 12.56 -8.36 -4.08
CA ASN A 110 12.33 -8.54 -2.64
C ASN A 110 11.10 -9.42 -2.36
N TYR A 111 10.36 -9.88 -3.37
CA TYR A 111 9.15 -10.68 -3.17
C TYR A 111 9.11 -11.93 -4.03
N LEU A 112 9.66 -11.87 -5.24
CA LEU A 112 9.53 -12.95 -6.22
C LEU A 112 10.67 -13.97 -6.16
N LEU A 113 11.83 -13.60 -5.61
CA LEU A 113 13.02 -14.47 -5.59
C LEU A 113 13.14 -15.39 -4.36
N GLY A 114 12.14 -15.40 -3.47
CA GLY A 114 12.13 -16.27 -2.27
C GLY A 114 13.22 -15.96 -1.23
N LYS A 115 14.02 -14.90 -1.40
CA LYS A 115 15.08 -14.49 -0.47
C LYS A 115 14.50 -13.61 0.65
N LYS A 116 14.90 -13.89 1.90
CA LYS A 116 14.49 -13.07 3.06
C LYS A 116 15.15 -11.69 3.03
N GLU A 117 16.42 -11.64 2.63
CA GLU A 117 17.20 -10.42 2.49
C GLU A 117 16.65 -9.49 1.40
N THR A 118 16.73 -8.19 1.65
CA THR A 118 16.38 -7.16 0.67
C THR A 118 17.60 -6.81 -0.15
N ALA A 119 17.44 -6.75 -1.47
CA ALA A 119 18.49 -6.38 -2.41
C ALA A 119 18.02 -5.28 -3.35
N GLU A 120 18.96 -4.52 -3.87
CA GLU A 120 18.71 -3.60 -4.98
C GLU A 120 18.74 -4.37 -6.31
N MET A 121 18.02 -3.85 -7.30
CA MET A 121 17.98 -4.39 -8.65
C MET A 121 17.85 -3.24 -9.64
N ALA A 122 18.56 -3.30 -10.77
CA ALA A 122 18.44 -2.30 -11.83
C ALA A 122 17.02 -2.32 -12.43
N ASP A 123 16.49 -1.16 -12.83
CA ASP A 123 15.09 -1.04 -13.26
C ASP A 123 14.74 -1.94 -14.45
N ARG A 124 15.64 -2.05 -15.44
CA ARG A 124 15.47 -2.99 -16.56
C ARG A 124 15.32 -4.45 -16.10
N ASN A 125 16.02 -4.86 -15.05
CA ASN A 125 15.92 -6.21 -14.52
C ASN A 125 14.62 -6.40 -13.69
N LYS A 126 14.12 -5.34 -13.06
CA LYS A 126 12.81 -5.37 -12.39
C LYS A 126 11.69 -5.61 -13.39
N GLU A 127 11.72 -4.92 -14.54
CA GLU A 127 10.74 -5.08 -15.62
C GLU A 127 10.73 -6.51 -16.15
N VAL A 128 11.91 -7.06 -16.49
CA VAL A 128 12.05 -8.45 -16.96
C VAL A 128 11.50 -9.44 -15.94
N LEU A 129 11.84 -9.28 -14.66
CA LEU A 129 11.37 -10.17 -13.59
C LEU A 129 9.84 -10.13 -13.42
N LEU A 130 9.23 -8.94 -13.59
CA LEU A 130 7.77 -8.79 -13.56
C LEU A 130 7.11 -9.47 -14.77
N GLU A 131 7.68 -9.30 -15.96
CA GLU A 131 7.17 -9.93 -17.18
C GLU A 131 7.24 -11.46 -17.10
N GLU A 132 8.36 -12.02 -16.64
CA GLU A 132 8.51 -13.47 -16.44
C GLU A 132 7.48 -14.03 -15.44
N CYS A 133 7.18 -13.28 -14.38
CA CYS A 133 6.23 -13.71 -13.36
C CYS A 133 4.77 -13.59 -13.80
N PHE A 134 4.37 -12.49 -14.46
CA PHE A 134 2.97 -12.15 -14.70
C PHE A 134 2.49 -12.29 -16.16
N CYS A 135 3.41 -12.29 -17.14
CA CYS A 135 3.06 -12.26 -18.57
C CYS A 135 3.25 -13.61 -19.28
N GLY A 136 3.72 -14.64 -18.58
CA GLY A 136 3.75 -16.02 -19.09
C GLY A 136 2.36 -16.61 -19.34
N SER A 137 2.31 -17.87 -19.81
CA SER A 137 1.04 -18.60 -20.03
C SER A 137 0.23 -18.79 -18.74
N SER A 138 0.91 -18.83 -17.60
CA SER A 138 0.33 -18.80 -16.26
C SER A 138 1.23 -17.97 -15.34
N VAL A 139 0.67 -17.47 -14.24
CA VAL A 139 1.43 -16.68 -13.27
C VAL A 139 2.34 -17.59 -12.46
N THR A 140 3.63 -17.25 -12.41
CA THR A 140 4.61 -17.98 -11.59
C THR A 140 4.53 -17.48 -10.15
N VAL A 141 3.75 -18.17 -9.32
CA VAL A 141 3.59 -17.83 -7.90
C VAL A 141 4.91 -18.11 -7.15
N PRO A 142 5.45 -17.15 -6.38
CA PRO A 142 6.70 -17.35 -5.66
C PRO A 142 6.56 -18.45 -4.59
N GLU A 143 7.61 -19.26 -4.45
CA GLU A 143 7.67 -20.33 -3.44
C GLU A 143 7.91 -19.75 -2.04
N ILE A 144 6.87 -19.18 -1.46
CA ILE A 144 6.91 -18.67 -0.08
C ILE A 144 6.63 -19.81 0.88
N GLU A 145 7.53 -20.02 1.83
CA GLU A 145 7.39 -21.02 2.87
C GLU A 145 8.04 -20.56 4.17
N GLY A 146 7.57 -21.09 5.29
CA GLY A 146 8.11 -20.73 6.59
C GLY A 146 7.18 -21.09 7.74
N VAL A 147 7.69 -20.90 8.95
CA VAL A 147 6.91 -21.11 10.17
C VAL A 147 6.07 -19.87 10.45
N LEU A 148 4.75 -20.05 10.60
CA LEU A 148 3.82 -19.02 11.08
C LEU A 148 3.10 -19.53 12.33
N TRP A 149 2.58 -18.59 13.11
CA TRP A 149 1.70 -18.88 14.22
C TRP A 149 0.26 -18.92 13.73
N LEU A 150 -0.40 -20.07 13.89
CA LEU A 150 -1.82 -20.25 13.64
C LEU A 150 -2.59 -20.12 14.94
N LYS A 151 -3.58 -19.24 14.99
CA LYS A 151 -4.49 -19.14 16.13
C LYS A 151 -5.42 -20.36 16.18
N ASP A 152 -5.62 -20.93 17.37
CA ASP A 152 -6.60 -21.98 17.59
C ASP A 152 -8.04 -21.44 17.41
N ASP A 153 -8.90 -22.25 16.80
CA ASP A 153 -10.32 -21.91 16.59
C ASP A 153 -11.00 -21.66 17.94
N GLY A 154 -11.71 -20.53 18.04
CA GLY A 154 -12.42 -20.12 19.27
C GLY A 154 -11.54 -19.67 20.45
N LYS A 155 -10.23 -19.95 20.46
CA LYS A 155 -9.33 -19.73 21.62
C LYS A 155 -8.31 -18.62 21.38
N LYS A 156 -7.82 -17.96 22.44
CA LYS A 156 -6.72 -16.97 22.37
C LYS A 156 -5.34 -17.62 22.52
N SER A 157 -5.15 -18.79 21.89
CA SER A 157 -3.91 -19.57 21.89
C SER A 157 -3.40 -19.73 20.46
N TRP A 158 -2.09 -19.86 20.32
CA TRP A 158 -1.40 -19.86 19.02
C TRP A 158 -0.43 -21.03 18.94
N LYS A 159 -0.30 -21.64 17.75
CA LYS A 159 0.59 -22.78 17.50
C LYS A 159 1.45 -22.53 16.26
N LYS A 160 2.75 -22.77 16.38
CA LYS A 160 3.66 -22.77 15.23
C LYS A 160 3.31 -23.91 14.27
N ARG A 161 3.20 -23.58 12.99
CA ARG A 161 3.03 -24.52 11.88
C ARG A 161 3.91 -24.08 10.72
N TYR A 162 4.46 -25.04 9.98
CA TYR A 162 5.19 -24.75 8.75
C TYR A 162 4.19 -24.66 7.60
N PHE A 163 4.16 -23.52 6.92
CA PHE A 163 3.27 -23.24 5.80
C PHE A 163 4.04 -23.09 4.50
N LEU A 164 3.36 -23.39 3.40
CA LEU A 164 3.84 -23.20 2.04
C LEU A 164 2.73 -22.58 1.19
N LEU A 165 3.07 -21.60 0.37
CA LEU A 165 2.19 -21.02 -0.62
C LEU A 165 2.37 -21.75 -1.96
N ARG A 166 1.26 -22.04 -2.63
CA ARG A 166 1.20 -22.55 -4.00
C ARG A 166 0.13 -21.78 -4.77
N ALA A 167 0.11 -21.94 -6.09
CA ALA A 167 -0.92 -21.34 -6.93
C ALA A 167 -2.35 -21.78 -6.53
N SER A 168 -2.51 -23.03 -6.07
CA SER A 168 -3.79 -23.58 -5.60
C SER A 168 -4.18 -23.16 -4.18
N GLY A 169 -3.33 -22.44 -3.46
CA GLY A 169 -3.61 -21.94 -2.11
C GLY A 169 -2.50 -22.22 -1.10
N ILE A 170 -2.87 -22.15 0.18
CA ILE A 170 -1.95 -22.31 1.31
C ILE A 170 -1.99 -23.75 1.79
N TYR A 171 -0.82 -24.32 2.04
CA TYR A 171 -0.64 -25.67 2.57
C TYR A 171 0.14 -25.61 3.88
N TYR A 172 0.00 -26.63 4.72
CA TYR A 172 0.79 -26.77 5.94
C TYR A 172 1.26 -28.22 6.15
N VAL A 173 2.32 -28.37 6.95
CA VAL A 173 2.85 -29.67 7.36
C VAL A 173 2.22 -30.08 8.70
N PRO A 174 1.47 -31.20 8.77
CA PRO A 174 0.98 -31.74 10.03
C PRO A 174 2.12 -32.08 11.01
N LYS A 175 1.83 -32.08 12.31
CA LYS A 175 2.84 -32.36 13.33
C LYS A 175 3.37 -33.79 13.14
N GLY A 176 4.69 -33.98 13.15
CA GLY A 176 5.32 -35.29 13.02
C GLY A 176 5.43 -35.82 11.58
N LYS A 177 5.10 -35.00 10.58
CA LYS A 177 5.27 -35.33 9.16
C LYS A 177 6.48 -34.60 8.57
N ALA A 178 7.07 -35.18 7.53
CA ALA A 178 8.20 -34.60 6.83
C ALA A 178 7.74 -33.51 5.85
N LYS A 179 8.65 -32.60 5.49
CA LYS A 179 8.43 -31.54 4.49
C LYS A 179 8.57 -32.12 3.07
N VAL A 180 7.66 -33.01 2.70
CA VAL A 180 7.60 -33.62 1.35
C VAL A 180 6.20 -33.44 0.77
N SER A 181 6.10 -33.28 -0.56
CA SER A 181 4.85 -32.94 -1.26
C SER A 181 3.66 -33.83 -0.86
N ARG A 182 3.89 -35.14 -0.71
CA ARG A 182 2.85 -36.12 -0.32
C ARG A 182 2.25 -35.92 1.07
N ASP A 183 2.95 -35.23 1.98
CA ASP A 183 2.52 -35.03 3.36
C ASP A 183 1.91 -33.63 3.58
N LEU A 184 1.84 -32.80 2.54
CA LEU A 184 1.23 -31.47 2.61
C LEU A 184 -0.29 -31.57 2.67
N VAL A 185 -0.89 -30.85 3.60
CA VAL A 185 -2.34 -30.74 3.72
C VAL A 185 -2.78 -29.34 3.29
N CYS A 186 -3.78 -29.27 2.43
CA CYS A 186 -4.40 -28.00 2.03
C CYS A 186 -4.98 -27.32 3.28
N PHE A 187 -4.48 -26.12 3.58
CA PHE A 187 -4.99 -25.29 4.67
C PHE A 187 -6.18 -24.46 4.20
N LEU A 188 -6.03 -23.78 3.05
CA LEU A 188 -7.05 -22.88 2.51
C LEU A 188 -6.81 -22.60 1.02
N GLN A 189 -7.86 -22.73 0.20
CA GLN A 189 -7.91 -22.21 -1.16
C GLN A 189 -8.22 -20.71 -1.16
N LEU A 190 -7.70 -19.97 -2.14
CA LEU A 190 -7.71 -18.49 -2.11
C LEU A 190 -8.85 -17.85 -2.91
N ASP A 191 -9.58 -18.64 -3.71
CA ASP A 191 -10.62 -18.20 -4.63
C ASP A 191 -11.67 -17.33 -3.94
N HIS A 192 -12.18 -17.79 -2.80
CA HIS A 192 -13.31 -17.18 -2.10
C HIS A 192 -12.94 -16.45 -0.80
N VAL A 193 -11.66 -16.22 -0.54
CA VAL A 193 -11.20 -15.50 0.65
C VAL A 193 -10.40 -14.26 0.28
N ASN A 194 -10.54 -13.22 1.09
CA ASN A 194 -9.69 -12.03 1.02
C ASN A 194 -8.67 -12.07 2.15
N VAL A 195 -7.54 -11.40 1.94
CA VAL A 195 -6.48 -11.21 2.93
C VAL A 195 -6.59 -9.82 3.56
N TYR A 196 -6.44 -9.75 4.88
CA TYR A 196 -6.53 -8.54 5.69
C TYR A 196 -5.35 -8.45 6.66
N TYR A 197 -5.01 -7.24 7.08
CA TYR A 197 -4.11 -6.96 8.18
C TYR A 197 -4.89 -6.91 9.49
N GLY A 198 -4.43 -7.63 10.51
CA GLY A 198 -5.00 -7.56 11.86
C GLY A 198 -4.46 -6.36 12.62
N GLN A 199 -5.34 -5.62 13.31
CA GLN A 199 -4.98 -4.44 14.09
C GLN A 199 -5.00 -4.74 15.59
N ASP A 200 -3.88 -4.50 16.28
CA ASP A 200 -3.72 -4.68 17.73
C ASP A 200 -4.11 -6.09 18.25
N TYR A 201 -3.67 -7.11 17.53
CA TYR A 201 -4.01 -8.49 17.81
C TYR A 201 -3.24 -9.10 18.97
N ARG A 202 -2.10 -8.50 19.35
CA ARG A 202 -1.42 -8.81 20.59
C ARG A 202 -2.33 -8.57 21.79
N ASN A 203 -3.07 -7.45 21.81
CA ASN A 203 -4.03 -7.18 22.87
C ASN A 203 -5.32 -7.99 22.72
N LYS A 204 -5.94 -7.96 21.53
CA LYS A 204 -7.25 -8.61 21.28
C LYS A 204 -7.20 -10.13 21.43
N TYR A 205 -6.23 -10.78 20.80
CA TYR A 205 -6.17 -12.23 20.63
C TYR A 205 -4.94 -12.88 21.28
N LYS A 206 -4.13 -12.12 22.02
CA LYS A 206 -2.87 -12.61 22.63
C LYS A 206 -1.91 -13.17 21.57
N ALA A 207 -1.88 -12.52 20.40
CA ALA A 207 -0.95 -12.85 19.34
C ALA A 207 0.51 -12.70 19.81
N PRO A 208 1.44 -13.54 19.35
CA PRO A 208 2.87 -13.40 19.64
C PRO A 208 3.45 -12.04 19.22
N THR A 209 3.01 -11.52 18.07
CA THR A 209 3.35 -10.20 17.52
C THR A 209 2.08 -9.53 16.96
N ASP A 210 2.17 -8.25 16.63
CA ASP A 210 1.10 -7.55 15.89
C ASP A 210 1.20 -7.72 14.37
N TYR A 211 2.21 -8.45 13.87
CA TYR A 211 2.36 -8.75 12.45
C TYR A 211 1.41 -9.87 12.03
N CYS A 212 0.11 -9.56 11.97
CA CYS A 212 -0.94 -10.53 11.72
C CYS A 212 -1.59 -10.33 10.35
N LEU A 213 -1.78 -11.44 9.64
CA LEU A 213 -2.66 -11.50 8.48
C LEU A 213 -3.89 -12.38 8.78
N VAL A 214 -5.00 -12.07 8.12
CA VAL A 214 -6.27 -12.76 8.30
C VAL A 214 -6.86 -13.14 6.96
N LEU A 215 -7.42 -14.34 6.87
CA LEU A 215 -8.10 -14.87 5.70
C LEU A 215 -9.55 -15.16 6.04
N LYS A 216 -10.48 -14.55 5.31
CA LYS A 216 -11.93 -14.78 5.47
C LYS A 216 -12.70 -14.58 4.17
N HIS A 217 -13.85 -15.22 4.09
CA HIS A 217 -14.84 -14.92 3.05
C HIS A 217 -15.34 -13.46 3.18
N PRO A 218 -15.55 -12.71 2.08
CA PRO A 218 -16.02 -11.32 2.12
C PRO A 218 -17.32 -11.13 2.91
N GLN A 219 -18.28 -12.05 2.78
CA GLN A 219 -19.58 -12.01 3.48
C GLN A 219 -19.48 -12.21 5.01
N ILE A 220 -18.35 -12.68 5.53
CA ILE A 220 -18.18 -12.83 6.98
C ILE A 220 -17.81 -11.45 7.57
N GLN A 221 -18.75 -10.86 8.32
CA GLN A 221 -18.58 -9.54 8.94
C GLN A 221 -18.49 -9.56 10.48
N LYS A 222 -18.74 -10.73 11.10
CA LYS A 222 -18.70 -10.93 12.56
C LYS A 222 -17.81 -12.11 12.92
N LYS A 223 -17.57 -12.32 14.23
CA LYS A 223 -16.74 -13.41 14.74
C LYS A 223 -17.20 -14.76 14.18
N SER A 224 -16.28 -15.52 13.60
CA SER A 224 -16.56 -16.81 12.99
C SER A 224 -15.35 -17.74 13.07
N GLN A 225 -15.59 -19.06 13.16
CA GLN A 225 -14.56 -20.10 13.13
C GLN A 225 -13.94 -20.29 11.73
N TYR A 226 -14.61 -19.81 10.70
CA TYR A 226 -14.13 -19.86 9.32
C TYR A 226 -13.10 -18.76 9.00
N ILE A 227 -12.86 -17.84 9.95
CA ILE A 227 -11.80 -16.83 9.83
C ILE A 227 -10.49 -17.47 10.30
N LYS A 228 -9.48 -17.44 9.43
CA LYS A 228 -8.14 -17.96 9.74
C LYS A 228 -7.19 -16.80 10.06
N TYR A 229 -6.57 -16.88 11.24
CA TYR A 229 -5.66 -15.86 11.76
C TYR A 229 -4.24 -16.43 11.79
N LEU A 230 -3.33 -15.73 11.12
CA LEU A 230 -1.92 -16.07 11.07
C LEU A 230 -1.11 -14.91 11.65
N CYS A 231 -0.04 -15.23 12.38
CA CYS A 231 0.87 -14.25 12.96
C CYS A 231 2.31 -14.59 12.54
N CYS A 232 3.04 -13.56 12.13
CA CYS A 232 4.40 -13.63 11.65
C CYS A 232 5.38 -13.16 12.73
N ASP A 233 6.62 -13.65 12.69
CA ASP A 233 7.65 -13.23 13.66
C ASP A 233 8.13 -11.79 13.41
N ASP A 234 8.05 -11.29 12.17
CA ASP A 234 8.49 -9.96 11.76
C ASP A 234 7.64 -9.37 10.62
N ALA A 235 7.73 -8.05 10.42
CA ALA A 235 7.01 -7.31 9.37
C ALA A 235 7.38 -7.79 7.96
N ARG A 236 8.64 -8.17 7.75
CA ARG A 236 9.14 -8.67 6.46
C ARG A 236 8.39 -9.93 6.04
N THR A 237 8.25 -10.87 6.96
CA THR A 237 7.51 -12.12 6.74
C THR A 237 6.04 -11.83 6.45
N LEU A 238 5.42 -10.90 7.18
CA LEU A 238 4.04 -10.46 6.91
C LEU A 238 3.88 -9.93 5.48
N HIS A 239 4.75 -9.02 5.06
CA HIS A 239 4.70 -8.44 3.71
C HIS A 239 4.95 -9.48 2.62
N GLN A 240 5.85 -10.43 2.83
CA GLN A 240 6.07 -11.53 1.89
C GLN A 240 4.82 -12.39 1.74
N TRP A 241 4.23 -12.83 2.87
CA TRP A 241 3.02 -13.67 2.84
C TRP A 241 1.82 -12.94 2.23
N VAL A 242 1.55 -11.70 2.62
CA VAL A 242 0.41 -10.95 2.06
C VAL A 242 0.58 -10.73 0.56
N ASN A 243 1.76 -10.29 0.09
CA ASN A 243 1.98 -10.11 -1.35
C ASN A 243 1.97 -11.43 -2.11
N GLY A 244 2.53 -12.51 -1.56
CA GLY A 244 2.43 -13.85 -2.12
C GLY A 244 0.99 -14.29 -2.32
N ILE A 245 0.17 -14.15 -1.28
CA ILE A 245 -1.27 -14.49 -1.32
C ILE A 245 -1.99 -13.64 -2.37
N ARG A 246 -1.70 -12.33 -2.45
CA ARG A 246 -2.26 -11.46 -3.48
C ARG A 246 -1.90 -11.93 -4.89
N ILE A 247 -0.63 -12.29 -5.14
CA ILE A 247 -0.17 -12.84 -6.43
C ILE A 247 -0.94 -14.12 -6.76
N ALA A 248 -1.01 -15.07 -5.81
CA ALA A 248 -1.71 -16.33 -6.02
C ALA A 248 -3.22 -16.15 -6.27
N LYS A 249 -3.86 -15.19 -5.61
CA LYS A 249 -5.30 -14.93 -5.73
C LYS A 249 -5.67 -14.17 -7.01
N TYR A 250 -4.95 -13.10 -7.31
CA TYR A 250 -5.34 -12.13 -8.35
C TYR A 250 -4.50 -12.24 -9.63
N GLY A 251 -3.32 -12.84 -9.53
CA GLY A 251 -2.44 -13.09 -10.67
C GLY A 251 -2.17 -11.86 -11.52
N LYS A 252 -2.32 -12.01 -12.84
CA LYS A 252 -2.04 -10.98 -13.84
C LYS A 252 -2.84 -9.70 -13.65
N HIS A 253 -4.02 -9.76 -13.03
CA HIS A 253 -4.82 -8.55 -12.76
C HIS A 253 -4.06 -7.56 -11.86
N LEU A 254 -3.23 -8.02 -10.92
CA LEU A 254 -2.42 -7.09 -10.10
C LEU A 254 -1.42 -6.31 -10.94
N TYR A 255 -0.79 -6.96 -11.92
CA TYR A 255 0.15 -6.29 -12.80
C TYR A 255 -0.57 -5.28 -13.71
N MET A 256 -1.75 -5.64 -14.22
CA MET A 256 -2.60 -4.72 -14.99
C MET A 256 -2.99 -3.48 -14.16
N ASN A 257 -3.39 -3.68 -12.90
CA ASN A 257 -3.70 -2.57 -11.98
C ASN A 257 -2.51 -1.63 -11.80
N TYR A 258 -1.32 -2.19 -11.58
CA TYR A 258 -0.08 -1.41 -11.44
C TYR A 258 0.23 -0.60 -12.71
N GLN A 259 0.14 -1.22 -13.89
CA GLN A 259 0.38 -0.54 -15.17
C GLN A 259 -0.64 0.58 -15.44
N GLU A 260 -1.92 0.37 -15.12
CA GLU A 260 -2.96 1.38 -15.26
C GLU A 260 -2.72 2.57 -14.33
N ALA A 261 -2.39 2.30 -13.06
CA ALA A 261 -2.05 3.34 -12.09
C ALA A 261 -0.81 4.15 -12.51
N LEU A 262 0.20 3.50 -13.10
CA LEU A 262 1.41 4.13 -13.62
C LEU A 262 1.09 5.10 -14.77
N LYS A 263 0.33 4.66 -15.77
CA LYS A 263 -0.10 5.50 -16.90
C LYS A 263 -0.88 6.73 -16.45
N ARG A 264 -1.74 6.58 -15.44
CA ARG A 264 -2.52 7.69 -14.87
C ARG A 264 -1.62 8.73 -14.21
N THR A 265 -0.61 8.25 -13.50
CA THR A 265 0.39 9.09 -12.82
C THR A 265 1.24 9.86 -13.82
N GLU A 266 1.73 9.21 -14.88
CA GLU A 266 2.49 9.85 -15.97
C GLU A 266 1.67 10.92 -16.69
N SER A 267 0.43 10.59 -17.08
CA SER A 267 -0.46 11.53 -17.77
C SER A 267 -0.71 12.82 -16.98
N ALA A 268 -0.80 12.72 -15.66
CA ALA A 268 -1.01 13.89 -14.80
C ALA A 268 0.23 14.80 -14.70
N TYR A 269 1.43 14.22 -14.73
CA TYR A 269 2.67 15.00 -14.77
C TYR A 269 2.80 15.78 -16.09
N ASP A 270 2.38 15.19 -17.21
CA ASP A 270 2.39 15.89 -18.50
C ASP A 270 1.44 17.10 -18.51
N TRP A 271 0.22 16.96 -17.98
CA TRP A 271 -0.73 18.08 -17.87
C TRP A 271 -0.24 19.22 -16.95
N THR A 272 0.37 18.88 -15.81
CA THR A 272 0.95 19.88 -14.90
C THR A 272 2.17 20.58 -15.52
N SER A 273 2.96 19.87 -16.33
CA SER A 273 4.08 20.47 -17.06
C SER A 273 3.62 21.47 -18.14
N LEU A 274 2.57 21.14 -18.91
CA LEU A 274 1.99 21.99 -19.95
C LEU A 274 1.28 23.23 -19.40
N SER A 275 0.61 23.09 -18.25
CA SER A 275 0.00 24.22 -17.57
C SER A 275 1.04 25.15 -16.95
N SER A 276 2.18 24.62 -16.47
CA SER A 276 3.28 25.44 -15.93
C SER A 276 4.11 26.18 -17.00
N SER A 277 4.25 25.62 -18.20
CA SER A 277 4.94 26.29 -19.33
C SER A 277 4.12 27.44 -19.91
N SER A 278 2.80 27.39 -19.78
CA SER A 278 1.88 28.43 -20.29
C SER A 278 1.85 29.71 -19.45
N ILE A 279 2.45 29.72 -18.25
CA ILE A 279 2.47 30.88 -17.33
C ILE A 279 3.78 31.70 -17.46
N LYS A 280 4.73 31.25 -18.28
CA LYS A 280 6.02 31.97 -18.49
C LYS A 280 6.08 32.79 -19.77
N SER A 281 5.08 32.74 -20.64
CA SER A 281 4.96 33.57 -21.84
C SER A 281 4.07 34.80 -21.55
N GLY A 282 4.50 35.61 -20.58
CA GLY A 282 3.82 36.83 -20.16
C GLY A 282 4.78 38.02 -20.09
N SER A 283 5.43 38.35 -21.20
CA SER A 283 6.09 39.66 -21.36
C SER A 283 6.04 40.08 -22.83
N SER A 284 5.37 41.21 -23.01
CA SER A 284 4.99 41.95 -24.22
C SER A 284 6.16 42.43 -25.10
N SER A 285 5.97 42.40 -26.41
CA SER A 285 6.12 43.60 -27.27
C SER A 285 5.51 43.38 -28.65
N SER A 286 4.57 44.26 -28.99
CA SER A 286 3.90 44.45 -30.27
C SER A 286 4.82 45.03 -31.35
N SER A 287 4.79 44.48 -32.57
CA SER A 287 5.06 45.24 -33.81
C SER A 287 4.49 44.55 -35.06
N ILE A 288 4.01 45.41 -35.95
CA ILE A 288 3.20 45.28 -37.18
C ILE A 288 3.98 44.59 -38.34
N PRO A 289 3.32 43.97 -39.36
CA PRO A 289 4.01 43.25 -40.41
C PRO A 289 4.38 44.14 -41.62
N GLU A 290 5.52 43.88 -42.23
CA GLU A 290 5.88 44.39 -43.56
C GLU A 290 6.39 43.24 -44.46
N SER A 291 6.23 43.49 -45.76
CA SER A 291 6.05 42.55 -46.86
C SER A 291 7.26 42.43 -47.80
N GLN A 292 7.26 41.34 -48.60
CA GLN A 292 8.09 41.05 -49.81
C GLN A 292 9.55 40.61 -49.51
N SER A 293 10.20 39.67 -50.22
CA SER A 293 10.12 39.18 -51.60
C SER A 293 10.81 37.80 -51.76
N ASN A 294 10.56 37.16 -52.92
CA ASN A 294 11.09 35.87 -53.39
C ASN A 294 12.62 35.82 -53.56
N HIS A 295 13.23 34.65 -53.35
CA HIS A 295 14.11 33.96 -54.33
C HIS A 295 14.50 32.53 -53.86
N SER A 296 14.74 31.68 -54.86
CA SER A 296 14.95 30.23 -54.87
C SER A 296 16.40 29.77 -54.68
N ASN A 297 16.64 28.64 -54.00
CA ASN A 297 17.33 27.42 -54.49
C ASN A 297 17.99 26.56 -53.39
N GLN A 298 17.73 25.26 -53.51
CA GLN A 298 18.51 24.05 -53.21
C GLN A 298 19.78 24.09 -52.31
N SER A 299 19.69 23.21 -51.29
CA SER A 299 20.67 22.18 -50.88
C SER A 299 22.11 22.57 -50.50
N ASP A 300 22.47 22.42 -49.22
CA ASP A 300 23.62 21.59 -48.83
C ASP A 300 23.56 21.16 -47.35
N SER A 301 24.02 19.95 -47.12
CA SER A 301 24.31 19.27 -45.86
C SER A 301 25.51 19.89 -45.12
N GLY A 302 25.40 20.03 -43.80
CA GLY A 302 26.50 20.46 -42.93
C GLY A 302 26.30 20.04 -41.48
N VAL A 303 27.01 19.00 -41.08
CA VAL A 303 27.19 18.56 -39.68
C VAL A 303 27.90 19.65 -38.89
N SER A 304 27.40 19.98 -37.69
CA SER A 304 28.23 20.60 -36.64
C SER A 304 27.77 20.16 -35.25
N ASP A 305 28.73 19.58 -34.53
CA ASP A 305 28.70 19.28 -33.11
C ASP A 305 28.50 20.56 -32.29
N THR A 306 27.52 20.52 -31.39
CA THR A 306 27.53 21.35 -30.16
C THR A 306 26.81 20.59 -29.05
N GLN A 307 27.56 20.21 -28.01
CA GLN A 307 26.98 19.92 -26.70
C GLN A 307 26.29 21.18 -26.15
N PRO A 308 25.25 21.00 -25.33
CA PRO A 308 25.36 21.61 -24.01
C PRO A 308 24.88 20.70 -22.87
N ALA A 309 25.71 20.65 -21.84
CA ALA A 309 25.40 20.72 -20.42
C ALA A 309 24.16 19.97 -19.89
N GLY A 310 24.45 19.00 -19.02
CA GLY A 310 23.46 18.20 -18.30
C GLY A 310 22.42 19.00 -17.53
N HIS A 311 21.15 18.69 -17.80
CA HIS A 311 20.06 18.98 -16.89
C HIS A 311 20.03 17.89 -15.80
N ILE A 312 20.49 18.25 -14.60
CA ILE A 312 20.20 17.50 -13.38
C ILE A 312 18.68 17.53 -13.18
N ARG A 313 18.06 16.37 -13.38
CA ARG A 313 16.65 16.11 -13.10
C ARG A 313 16.44 16.28 -11.59
N SER A 314 15.84 17.40 -11.19
CA SER A 314 15.43 17.63 -9.80
C SER A 314 14.29 16.69 -9.46
N GLN A 315 14.63 15.46 -9.09
CA GLN A 315 13.72 14.61 -8.33
C GLN A 315 13.44 15.30 -7.00
N SER A 316 12.15 15.38 -6.67
CA SER A 316 11.58 15.99 -5.48
C SER A 316 12.49 15.85 -4.25
N ILE A 317 13.05 16.97 -3.81
CA ILE A 317 13.80 17.12 -2.55
C ILE A 317 12.98 16.63 -1.35
N VAL A 318 11.64 16.61 -1.45
CA VAL A 318 10.74 16.12 -0.41
C VAL A 318 10.79 14.59 -0.30
N SER A 319 10.88 13.86 -1.42
CA SER A 319 10.97 12.39 -1.45
C SER A 319 12.29 11.87 -0.85
N SER A 320 13.40 12.58 -1.07
CA SER A 320 14.70 12.23 -0.48
C SER A 320 14.75 12.55 1.02
N ILE A 321 14.15 13.67 1.46
CA ILE A 321 14.07 14.04 2.88
C ILE A 321 13.29 12.99 3.71
N PHE A 322 12.17 12.48 3.19
CA PHE A 322 11.41 11.43 3.90
C PHE A 322 12.12 10.06 3.88
N SER A 323 12.83 9.74 2.79
CA SER A 323 13.64 8.51 2.71
C SER A 323 14.85 8.52 3.67
N GLU A 324 15.44 9.69 3.90
CA GLU A 324 16.48 9.86 4.91
C GLU A 324 15.95 9.82 6.35
N ALA A 325 14.74 10.36 6.59
CA ALA A 325 14.10 10.30 7.90
C ALA A 325 13.83 8.84 8.33
N TRP A 326 13.44 7.96 7.40
CA TRP A 326 13.33 6.52 7.64
C TRP A 326 14.66 5.87 8.02
N LYS A 327 15.75 6.19 7.30
CA LYS A 327 17.11 5.68 7.61
C LYS A 327 17.62 6.13 8.98
N ARG A 328 17.29 7.36 9.42
CA ARG A 328 17.67 7.86 10.75
C ARG A 328 16.86 7.22 11.87
N GLY A 329 15.57 6.92 11.63
CA GLY A 329 14.72 6.22 12.59
C GLY A 329 15.18 4.80 12.90
N THR A 330 15.62 4.04 11.89
CA THR A 330 16.12 2.67 12.08
C THR A 330 17.51 2.61 12.73
N GLN A 331 18.40 3.57 12.44
CA GLN A 331 19.73 3.62 13.06
C GLN A 331 19.70 4.02 14.55
N LEU A 332 18.75 4.86 14.97
CA LEU A 332 18.58 5.23 16.38
C LEU A 332 18.08 4.06 17.23
N GLU A 333 17.25 3.17 16.68
CA GLU A 333 16.82 1.94 17.38
C GLU A 333 17.95 0.90 17.51
N GLU A 334 18.84 0.79 16.52
CA GLU A 334 20.00 -0.11 16.59
C GLU A 334 21.08 0.40 17.56
N SER A 335 21.38 1.70 17.56
CA SER A 335 22.34 2.30 18.50
C SER A 335 21.88 2.15 19.96
N SER A 336 20.56 2.27 20.20
CA SER A 336 19.93 2.06 21.51
C SER A 336 20.03 0.62 22.01
N LYS A 337 20.11 -0.38 21.11
CA LYS A 337 20.30 -1.80 21.47
C LYS A 337 21.76 -2.13 21.77
N VAL A 338 22.71 -1.51 21.05
CA VAL A 338 24.15 -1.73 21.27
C VAL A 338 24.60 -1.15 22.62
N THR A 339 24.13 0.05 23.01
CA THR A 339 24.50 0.62 24.33
C THR A 339 23.89 -0.16 25.51
N ARG A 340 22.78 -0.87 25.29
CA ARG A 340 22.12 -1.69 26.32
C ARG A 340 22.76 -3.08 26.48
N SER A 341 23.39 -3.61 25.43
CA SER A 341 24.09 -4.91 25.47
C SER A 341 25.47 -4.82 26.11
N VAL A 342 26.17 -3.69 25.99
CA VAL A 342 27.54 -3.53 26.56
C VAL A 342 27.53 -3.30 28.07
N ARG A 343 26.37 -3.03 28.68
CA ARG A 343 26.23 -2.78 30.14
C ARG A 343 25.83 -4.00 30.97
N ALA A 344 25.65 -5.18 30.35
CA ALA A 344 25.14 -6.37 31.03
C ALA A 344 26.23 -7.39 31.43
N GLU A 345 27.50 -7.17 31.10
CA GLU A 345 28.63 -7.98 31.58
C GLU A 345 29.53 -7.14 32.48
N GLY A 346 29.20 -7.08 33.78
CA GLY A 346 30.00 -6.30 34.71
C GLY A 346 29.46 -6.24 36.14
N LYS A 347 29.84 -7.25 36.93
CA LYS A 347 30.05 -7.22 38.39
C LYS A 347 28.84 -7.26 39.34
N SER A 348 28.93 -8.29 40.18
CA SER A 348 28.42 -8.44 41.54
C SER A 348 28.80 -7.27 42.46
N GLY A 349 27.93 -6.93 43.42
CA GLY A 349 28.28 -6.05 44.54
C GLY A 349 27.08 -5.34 45.18
N VAL A 350 26.98 -5.48 46.50
CA VAL A 350 25.91 -5.06 47.43
C VAL A 350 25.94 -3.54 47.74
N LEU A 351 24.76 -2.89 47.96
CA LEU A 351 24.38 -1.87 48.98
C LEU A 351 23.42 -0.76 48.48
N GLY A 352 22.29 -0.58 49.21
CA GLY A 352 21.76 0.70 49.74
C GLY A 352 21.12 1.77 48.82
N PRO A 353 19.99 2.41 49.20
CA PRO A 353 19.23 3.34 48.35
C PRO A 353 19.59 4.82 48.59
N VAL A 354 19.56 5.65 47.54
CA VAL A 354 19.52 7.12 47.67
C VAL A 354 18.64 7.72 46.57
N ALA A 355 17.68 8.55 46.97
CA ALA A 355 16.87 9.42 46.14
C ALA A 355 17.51 10.82 46.01
N CYS A 356 17.48 11.43 44.82
CA CYS A 356 17.48 12.88 44.58
C CYS A 356 17.22 13.14 43.08
N ARG A 357 16.04 13.67 42.71
CA ARG A 357 15.68 15.09 42.46
C ARG A 357 16.22 15.69 41.15
N SER A 358 15.23 16.05 40.32
CA SER A 358 15.06 17.27 39.52
C SER A 358 16.10 17.68 38.47
N PHE A 359 15.62 17.84 37.23
CA PHE A 359 15.78 19.11 36.52
C PHE A 359 14.50 19.41 35.72
N THR A 360 13.84 20.50 36.12
CA THR A 360 12.77 21.20 35.42
C THR A 360 13.43 22.32 34.61
N LEU A 361 13.02 22.52 33.36
CA LEU A 361 13.11 23.83 32.73
C LEU A 361 11.73 24.18 32.15
N LEU A 362 11.31 25.38 32.48
CA LEU A 362 9.97 25.94 32.42
C LEU A 362 10.02 27.23 31.59
N LEU A 363 8.83 27.76 31.27
CA LEU A 363 8.48 29.04 30.64
C LEU A 363 8.22 28.90 29.13
N GLY A 364 7.06 29.23 28.59
CA GLY A 364 5.88 29.98 29.04
C GLY A 364 5.25 30.51 27.73
N ILE A 365 3.95 30.53 27.52
CA ILE A 365 2.99 31.50 28.05
C ILE A 365 1.59 31.01 27.65
N PHE A 366 0.68 30.93 28.63
CA PHE A 366 -0.78 31.01 28.47
C PHE A 366 -1.23 32.30 29.16
N PRO A 367 -2.39 32.85 28.78
CA PRO A 367 -3.54 32.83 29.69
C PRO A 367 -4.83 32.46 28.91
N GLY A 368 -5.87 31.84 29.45
CA GLY A 368 -6.37 31.66 30.81
C GLY A 368 -7.91 31.63 30.74
N LEU A 369 -8.57 31.17 31.82
CA LEU A 369 -10.02 30.88 32.06
C LEU A 369 -10.44 29.43 31.73
N ILE A 370 -10.52 28.47 32.68
CA ILE A 370 -11.21 28.33 33.99
C ILE A 370 -12.73 28.13 33.90
N SER A 371 -13.16 26.98 34.46
CA SER A 371 -14.49 26.63 35.03
C SER A 371 -15.59 26.25 34.01
N VAL A 372 -16.42 25.21 34.17
CA VAL A 372 -17.00 24.54 35.36
C VAL A 372 -17.37 23.08 35.01
N PHE A 373 -17.14 22.16 35.96
CA PHE A 373 -17.75 20.83 36.06
C PHE A 373 -19.23 20.94 36.47
N PHE A 374 -20.17 20.29 35.79
CA PHE A 374 -21.37 19.73 36.41
C PHE A 374 -21.98 18.60 35.54
N LEU A 375 -22.16 17.44 36.19
CA LEU A 375 -23.03 16.29 35.92
C LEU A 375 -22.96 15.58 34.55
#